data_AF-A0A7V4Y3M0-F1
#
_entry.id   AF-A0A7V4Y3M0-F1
#
_cell.length_a   1.000
_cell.length_b   1.000
_cell.length_c   1.000
_cell.angle_alpha   90.00
_cell.angle_beta   90.00
_cell.angle_gamma   90.00
#
_symmetry.space_group_name_H-M   'P 1'
#
loop_
_entity.id
_entity.type
_entity.pdbx_description
1 polymer ?
#
loop_
_entity_poly.entity_id
_entity_poly.type
_entity_poly.pdbx_seq_one_letter_code
_entity_poly.pdbx_strand_id
1 'polypeptide(L)'
;MEEYKPWTWRPPEGTQPVTMGMTRQDAHDKVSGQAVFTRDLKLPGLLYAKILTCPFAHARIKSMDTSKAAALEGVRDILRFDDPDIETDNATGGYSPREYNILTLPDVG
;
A
#
# COMPACT_ATOMS: atom_id res chain seq x y z
N MET A 1 -7.97 -34.34 -35.46
CA MET A 1 -8.99 -33.42 -34.91
C MET A 1 -8.40 -32.91 -33.60
N GLU A 2 -7.55 -31.88 -33.70
CA GLU A 2 -6.76 -31.34 -32.59
C GLU A 2 -7.68 -30.70 -31.53
N GLU A 3 -7.48 -31.05 -30.26
CA GLU A 3 -8.25 -30.61 -29.10
C GLU A 3 -8.04 -29.09 -28.85
N TYR A 4 -9.08 -28.29 -29.08
CA TYR A 4 -9.05 -26.84 -28.87
C TYR A 4 -9.04 -26.49 -27.37
N LYS A 5 -7.94 -25.89 -26.88
CA LYS A 5 -7.76 -25.45 -25.49
C LYS A 5 -7.81 -23.91 -25.40
N PRO A 6 -8.90 -23.30 -24.92
CA PRO A 6 -9.10 -21.84 -24.97
C PRO A 6 -8.27 -21.04 -23.95
N TRP A 7 -7.63 -21.68 -22.97
CA TRP A 7 -6.81 -21.01 -21.93
C TRP A 7 -5.35 -20.83 -22.33
N THR A 8 -4.93 -21.32 -23.50
CA THR A 8 -3.57 -21.09 -23.99
C THR A 8 -3.53 -19.76 -24.73
N TRP A 9 -3.02 -18.73 -24.06
CA TRP A 9 -2.66 -17.49 -24.75
C TRP A 9 -1.63 -17.83 -25.84
N ARG A 10 -1.97 -17.51 -27.09
CA ARG A 10 -1.04 -17.67 -28.22
C ARG A 10 -0.18 -16.41 -28.31
N PRO A 11 1.16 -16.54 -28.30
CA PRO A 11 2.02 -15.42 -28.64
C PRO A 11 1.64 -14.88 -30.03
N PRO A 12 1.58 -13.55 -30.23
CA PRO A 12 1.29 -12.98 -31.54
C PRO A 12 2.34 -13.41 -32.57
N GLU A 13 1.90 -13.62 -33.82
CA GLU A 13 2.79 -14.01 -34.92
C GLU A 13 3.92 -12.99 -35.08
N GLY A 14 5.17 -13.47 -35.17
CA GLY A 14 6.37 -12.62 -35.21
C GLY A 14 7.01 -12.32 -33.85
N THR A 15 6.47 -12.85 -32.74
CA THR A 15 7.14 -12.80 -31.43
C THR A 15 8.41 -13.66 -31.48
N GLN A 16 9.56 -13.02 -31.43
CA GLN A 16 10.84 -13.71 -31.21
C GLN A 16 10.81 -14.27 -29.78
N PRO A 17 10.95 -15.58 -29.55
CA PRO A 17 11.11 -16.09 -28.20
C PRO A 17 12.34 -15.41 -27.59
N VAL A 18 12.13 -14.72 -26.46
CA VAL A 18 13.26 -14.22 -25.66
C VAL A 18 14.18 -15.40 -25.38
N THR A 19 15.47 -15.26 -25.69
CA THR A 19 16.44 -16.35 -25.59
C THR A 19 16.33 -16.99 -24.21
N MET A 20 15.98 -18.29 -24.18
CA MET A 20 15.92 -19.05 -22.93
C MET A 20 17.32 -19.06 -22.32
N GLY A 21 17.51 -18.31 -21.25
CA GLY A 21 18.83 -18.10 -20.63
C GLY A 21 19.08 -16.67 -20.16
N MET A 22 18.21 -15.70 -20.47
CA MET A 22 18.38 -14.35 -19.94
C MET A 22 18.08 -14.33 -18.44
N THR A 23 19.12 -14.12 -17.63
CA THR A 23 18.97 -13.99 -16.17
C THR A 23 18.13 -12.75 -15.88
N ARG A 24 17.09 -12.93 -15.07
CA ARG A 24 16.26 -11.83 -14.56
C ARG A 24 17.17 -10.84 -13.81
N GLN A 25 17.13 -9.56 -14.18
CA GLN A 25 18.08 -8.54 -13.71
C GLN A 25 18.12 -8.41 -12.19
N ASP A 26 16.96 -8.45 -11.54
CA ASP A 26 16.81 -8.36 -10.10
C ASP A 26 16.86 -9.74 -9.40
N ALA A 27 17.26 -10.80 -10.11
CA ALA A 27 17.39 -12.13 -9.52
C ALA A 27 18.54 -12.18 -8.51
N HIS A 28 19.71 -11.68 -8.89
CA HIS A 28 20.91 -11.75 -8.06
C HIS A 28 20.72 -11.00 -6.73
N ASP A 29 20.18 -9.77 -6.78
CA ASP A 29 20.02 -8.93 -5.58
C ASP A 29 18.98 -9.51 -4.61
N LYS A 30 17.91 -10.12 -5.14
CA LYS A 30 16.87 -10.76 -4.32
C LYS A 30 17.37 -12.04 -3.65
N VAL A 31 18.16 -12.88 -4.34
CA VAL A 31 18.67 -14.13 -3.75
C VAL A 31 19.87 -13.91 -2.83
N SER A 32 20.63 -12.84 -3.04
CA SER A 32 21.77 -12.47 -2.19
C SER A 32 21.37 -11.67 -0.94
N GLY A 33 20.11 -11.22 -0.86
CA GLY A 33 19.64 -10.36 0.24
C GLY A 33 20.13 -8.90 0.16
N GLN A 34 20.73 -8.50 -0.97
CA GLN A 34 21.19 -7.13 -1.21
C GLN A 34 20.08 -6.21 -1.76
N ALA A 35 18.96 -6.78 -2.21
CA ALA A 35 17.82 -6.01 -2.65
C ALA A 35 17.26 -5.17 -1.48
N VAL A 36 17.23 -3.85 -1.66
CA VAL A 36 16.63 -2.90 -0.72
C VAL A 36 15.13 -2.85 -1.00
N PHE A 37 14.32 -3.24 -0.01
CA PHE A 37 12.88 -3.11 -0.08
C PHE A 37 12.40 -1.89 0.69
N THR A 38 11.17 -1.45 0.43
CA THR A 38 10.54 -0.31 1.11
C THR A 38 10.56 -0.45 2.63
N ARG A 39 10.54 -1.67 3.15
CA ARG A 39 10.59 -1.95 4.59
C ARG A 39 11.96 -1.69 5.22
N ASP A 40 13.03 -1.70 4.42
CA ASP A 40 14.41 -1.51 4.87
C ASP A 40 14.80 -0.03 4.90
N LEU A 41 14.02 0.84 4.25
CA LEU A 41 14.23 2.28 4.23
C LEU A 41 13.95 2.88 5.61
N LYS A 42 14.94 3.57 6.17
CA LYS A 42 14.80 4.41 7.37
C LYS A 42 15.10 5.85 7.00
N LEU A 43 14.08 6.70 7.08
CA LEU A 43 14.19 8.14 6.82
C LEU A 43 14.05 8.91 8.14
N PRO A 44 14.76 10.04 8.31
CA PRO A 44 14.53 10.94 9.44
C PRO A 44 13.06 11.38 9.47
N GLY A 45 12.39 11.22 10.61
CA GLY A 45 10.97 11.57 10.76
C GLY A 45 9.97 10.56 10.20
N LEU A 46 10.38 9.31 9.91
CA LEU A 46 9.48 8.26 9.45
C LEU A 46 8.41 7.92 10.50
N LEU A 47 7.14 8.10 10.14
CA LEU A 47 6.00 7.71 10.97
C LEU A 47 5.59 6.26 10.69
N TYR A 48 5.14 5.57 11.73
CA TYR A 48 4.60 4.22 11.63
C TYR A 48 3.08 4.25 11.75
N ALA A 49 2.37 3.65 10.79
CA ALA A 49 0.93 3.51 10.83
C ALA A 49 0.52 2.12 11.33
N LYS A 50 -0.55 2.06 12.11
CA LYS A 50 -1.21 0.81 12.50
C LYS A 50 -2.68 0.87 12.13
N ILE A 51 -3.13 -0.09 11.34
CA ILE A 51 -4.50 -0.14 10.82
C ILE A 51 -5.37 -0.95 11.79
N LEU A 52 -6.48 -0.36 12.23
CA LEU A 52 -7.53 -1.07 12.96
C LEU A 52 -8.52 -1.66 11.96
N THR A 53 -8.50 -2.98 11.79
CA THR A 53 -9.40 -3.69 10.87
C THR A 53 -10.67 -4.17 11.58
N CYS A 54 -11.80 -4.17 10.87
CA CYS A 54 -13.04 -4.74 11.37
C CYS A 54 -12.90 -6.26 11.59
N PRO A 55 -13.28 -6.82 12.74
CA PRO A 55 -13.25 -8.27 12.99
C PRO A 55 -14.42 -9.03 12.32
N PHE A 56 -15.43 -8.31 11.81
CA PHE A 56 -16.61 -8.88 11.18
C PHE A 56 -16.58 -8.69 9.66
N ALA A 57 -17.03 -9.71 8.91
CA ALA A 57 -17.10 -9.66 7.45
C ALA A 57 -18.05 -8.57 6.91
N HIS A 58 -19.11 -8.24 7.66
CA HIS A 58 -20.02 -7.15 7.35
C HIS A 58 -20.55 -6.51 8.64
N ALA A 59 -20.29 -5.22 8.83
CA ALA A 59 -20.77 -4.47 9.98
C ALA A 59 -20.98 -3.01 9.61
N ARG A 60 -21.89 -2.35 10.31
CA ARG A 60 -22.08 -0.89 10.23
C ARG A 60 -21.39 -0.23 11.41
N ILE A 61 -20.54 0.76 11.14
CA ILE A 61 -19.90 1.56 12.17
C ILE A 61 -20.98 2.41 12.86
N LYS A 62 -21.20 2.19 14.17
CA LYS A 62 -22.13 2.98 14.98
C LYS A 62 -21.42 4.12 15.70
N SER A 63 -20.24 3.81 16.24
CA SER A 63 -19.37 4.75 16.95
C SER A 63 -17.94 4.23 16.93
N MET A 64 -16.98 5.14 17.10
CA MET A 64 -15.56 4.84 17.21
C MET A 64 -14.96 5.75 18.27
N ASP A 65 -14.49 5.17 19.39
CA ASP A 65 -13.81 5.91 20.47
C ASP A 65 -12.30 5.76 20.33
N THR A 66 -11.62 6.88 20.08
CA THR A 66 -10.16 6.94 19.87
C THR A 66 -9.42 7.54 21.07
N SER A 67 -10.12 7.89 22.16
CA SER A 67 -9.54 8.56 23.34
C SER A 67 -8.33 7.83 23.91
N LYS A 68 -8.41 6.50 24.03
CA LYS A 68 -7.31 5.66 24.53
C LYS A 68 -6.10 5.66 23.61
N ALA A 69 -6.31 5.69 22.30
CA ALA A 69 -5.22 5.72 21.34
C ALA A 69 -4.56 7.09 21.30
N ALA A 70 -5.35 8.17 21.40
CA ALA A 70 -4.84 9.54 21.41
C ALA A 70 -4.02 9.86 22.69
N ALA A 71 -4.32 9.18 23.80
CA ALA A 71 -3.60 9.35 25.06
C ALA A 71 -2.25 8.59 25.12
N LEU A 72 -1.92 7.76 24.12
CA LEU A 72 -0.65 7.02 24.11
C LEU A 72 0.51 7.93 23.69
N GLU A 73 1.60 7.87 24.45
CA GLU A 73 2.84 8.57 24.11
C GLU A 73 3.39 8.06 22.76
N GLY A 74 3.71 9.00 21.86
CA GLY A 74 4.21 8.71 20.51
C GLY A 74 3.13 8.57 19.43
N VAL A 75 1.84 8.64 19.78
CA VAL A 75 0.78 8.77 18.77
C VAL A 75 0.76 10.22 18.29
N ARG A 76 1.04 10.40 17.00
CA ARG A 76 1.04 11.73 16.36
C ARG A 76 -0.34 12.14 15.89
N ASP A 77 -1.09 11.21 15.30
CA ASP A 77 -2.41 11.48 14.75
C ASP A 77 -3.23 10.19 14.58
N ILE A 78 -4.56 10.32 14.48
CA ILE A 78 -5.50 9.21 14.27
C ILE A 78 -6.42 9.56 13.10
N LEU A 79 -6.16 8.94 11.96
CA LEU A 79 -7.00 9.08 10.77
C LEU A 79 -8.33 8.36 10.98
N ARG A 80 -9.44 9.10 10.84
CA ARG A 80 -10.81 8.57 11.01
C ARG A 80 -11.64 8.79 9.76
N PHE A 81 -12.67 7.97 9.59
CA PHE A 81 -13.57 8.08 8.43
C PHE A 81 -14.45 9.35 8.47
N ASP A 82 -14.65 9.93 9.66
CA ASP A 82 -15.42 11.15 9.91
C ASP A 82 -14.53 12.39 10.02
N ASP A 83 -13.26 12.26 9.63
CA ASP A 83 -12.32 13.38 9.65
C ASP A 83 -12.68 14.39 8.54
N PRO A 84 -12.90 15.67 8.87
CA PRO A 84 -13.30 16.69 7.89
C PRO A 84 -12.27 16.92 6.79
N ASP A 85 -10.99 16.65 7.06
CA ASP A 85 -9.92 16.92 6.12
C ASP A 85 -9.75 15.74 5.12
N ILE A 86 -10.23 14.53 5.45
CA ILE A 86 -10.25 13.38 4.53
C ILE A 86 -11.44 13.55 3.59
N GLU A 87 -11.22 14.20 2.44
CA GLU A 87 -12.25 14.26 1.39
C GLU A 87 -12.78 12.86 1.09
N THR A 88 -14.11 12.73 1.06
CA THR A 88 -14.83 11.52 0.66
C THR A 88 -14.73 11.28 -0.85
N ASP A 89 -13.55 11.49 -1.45
CA ASP A 89 -13.32 11.02 -2.80
C ASP A 89 -13.18 9.49 -2.73
N ASN A 90 -14.20 8.80 -3.22
CA ASN A 90 -14.27 7.35 -3.31
C ASN A 90 -13.37 6.80 -4.44
N ALA A 91 -12.45 7.60 -4.96
CA ALA A 91 -11.39 7.18 -5.85
C ALA A 91 -10.57 6.05 -5.21
N THR A 92 -10.88 4.83 -5.65
CA THR A 92 -10.10 3.63 -5.35
C THR A 92 -8.70 3.78 -5.95
N GLY A 93 -7.80 4.40 -5.20
CA GLY A 93 -6.40 4.54 -5.57
C GLY A 93 -5.82 5.93 -5.32
N GLY A 94 -5.03 6.06 -4.25
CA GLY A 94 -3.81 6.86 -4.26
C GLY A 94 -3.91 8.38 -4.32
N TYR A 95 -5.09 8.99 -4.20
CA TYR A 95 -5.19 10.44 -4.04
C TYR A 95 -5.36 10.78 -2.55
N SER A 96 -4.28 11.19 -1.91
CA SER A 96 -4.37 12.03 -0.71
C SER A 96 -4.87 13.40 -1.16
N PRO A 97 -5.84 14.03 -0.46
CA PRO A 97 -6.18 15.42 -0.70
C PRO A 97 -4.89 16.25 -0.65
N ARG A 98 -4.75 17.23 -1.55
CA ARG A 98 -3.60 18.15 -1.55
C ARG A 98 -3.45 18.90 -0.21
N GLU A 99 -4.53 18.98 0.55
CA GLU A 99 -4.63 19.73 1.80
C GLU A 99 -4.33 18.86 3.03
N TYR A 100 -4.55 17.54 2.96
CA TYR A 100 -4.19 16.64 4.06
C TYR A 100 -2.70 16.31 4.00
N ASN A 101 -1.93 17.01 4.82
CA ASN A 101 -0.53 16.73 4.99
C ASN A 101 -0.21 16.49 6.47
N ILE A 102 -0.14 15.20 6.83
CA ILE A 102 0.22 14.73 8.18
C ILE A 102 1.59 15.25 8.65
N LEU A 103 2.45 15.69 7.71
CA LEU A 103 3.76 16.27 7.99
C LEU A 103 3.71 17.78 8.30
N THR A 104 2.60 18.48 8.01
CA THR A 104 2.44 19.93 8.25
C THR A 104 1.37 20.30 9.28
N LEU A 105 0.78 19.32 9.99
CA LEU A 105 -0.10 19.61 11.13
C LEU A 105 0.65 20.39 12.21
N PRO A 106 0.05 21.40 12.86
CA PRO A 106 0.72 22.26 13.82
C PRO A 106 1.00 21.51 15.14
N ASP A 107 2.14 20.82 15.17
CA ASP A 107 2.94 20.43 16.36
C ASP A 107 4.31 19.88 15.91
N VAL A 108 4.82 20.40 14.78
CA VAL A 108 6.15 20.09 14.23
C VAL A 108 7.05 21.30 14.45
N GLY A 109 7.59 21.38 15.67
CA GLY A 109 8.57 22.38 16.11
C GLY A 109 9.18 21.98 17.44
#